data_AF-K1S4C5-F1
#
_entry.id   AF-K1S4C5-F1
#
_cell.length_a   1.000
_cell.length_b   1.000
_cell.length_c   1.000
_cell.angle_alpha   90.00
_cell.angle_beta   90.00
_cell.angle_gamma   90.00
#
_symmetry.space_group_name_H-M   'P 1'
#
loop_
_entity.id
_entity.type
_entity.pdbx_description
1 polymer ?
#
loop_
_entity_poly.entity_id
_entity_poly.type
_entity_poly.pdbx_seq_one_letter_code
_entity_poly.pdbx_strand_id
1 'polypeptide(L)'
;MLRAECYKQRMEKGLSFLEFNYMIMQSYDFYALYQKYGCNMQFGGDDQWSNMLGGTELIRRKLGKNAYAMTINLLLNSEGKKMGKTQSGAVWLSAEKTSPYDFYQYWRNVDDGDVIKCLKMLTFLSLEELMSLQSLRAVKSTKQKKFLLMSLQSLFTAKRRLTRLR
;
A
#
# COMPACT_ATOMS: atom_id res chain seq x y z
N MET A 1 14.41 11.41 -17.13
CA MET A 1 14.99 10.66 -15.99
C MET A 1 15.71 11.60 -15.03
N LEU A 2 16.82 12.23 -15.42
CA LEU A 2 17.67 13.06 -14.54
C LEU A 2 16.99 14.31 -13.94
N ARG A 3 15.89 14.79 -14.53
CA ARG A 3 15.10 15.92 -14.01
C ARG A 3 14.05 15.51 -12.98
N ALA A 4 13.84 14.21 -12.76
CA ALA A 4 12.88 13.74 -11.76
C ALA A 4 13.48 13.94 -10.36
N GLU A 5 12.71 14.56 -9.46
CA GLU A 5 13.17 14.95 -8.12
C GLU A 5 13.71 13.75 -7.31
N CYS A 6 13.09 12.58 -7.47
CA CYS A 6 13.54 11.35 -6.82
C CYS A 6 14.95 10.91 -7.25
N TYR A 7 15.35 11.20 -8.50
CA TYR A 7 16.68 10.87 -9.01
C TYR A 7 17.70 11.92 -8.62
N LYS A 8 17.31 13.20 -8.57
CA LYS A 8 18.19 14.29 -8.15
C LYS A 8 18.70 14.04 -6.72
N GLN A 9 17.78 13.75 -5.79
CA GLN A 9 18.12 13.47 -4.39
C GLN A 9 18.96 12.20 -4.19
N ARG A 10 18.78 11.18 -5.04
CA ARG A 10 19.55 9.94 -4.94
C ARG A 10 20.91 10.03 -5.61
N MET A 11 21.03 10.80 -6.69
CA MET A 11 22.31 11.06 -7.35
C MET A 11 23.31 11.75 -6.42
N GLU A 12 22.85 12.69 -5.58
CA GLU A 12 23.68 13.36 -4.58
C GLU A 12 24.32 12.38 -3.57
N LYS A 13 23.73 11.19 -3.38
CA LYS A 13 24.24 10.13 -2.48
C LYS A 13 25.05 9.04 -3.18
N GLY A 14 25.18 9.13 -4.50
CA GLY A 14 25.72 8.07 -5.34
C GLY A 14 24.63 7.07 -5.74
N LEU A 15 24.44 6.88 -7.05
CA LEU A 15 23.50 5.91 -7.60
C LEU A 15 24.24 4.98 -8.55
N SER A 16 24.14 3.67 -8.34
CA SER A 16 24.74 2.69 -9.26
C SER A 16 24.04 2.70 -10.62
N PHE A 17 24.72 2.20 -11.66
CA PHE A 17 24.13 2.02 -12.98
C PHE A 17 22.87 1.13 -12.92
N LEU A 18 22.86 0.10 -12.08
CA LEU A 18 21.71 -0.79 -11.93
C LEU A 18 20.51 -0.06 -11.33
N GLU A 19 20.71 0.70 -10.26
CA GLU A 19 19.67 1.51 -9.63
C GLU A 19 19.15 2.61 -10.57
N PHE A 20 20.02 3.14 -11.43
CA PHE A 20 19.63 4.11 -12.45
C PHE A 20 18.62 3.52 -13.44
N ASN A 21 18.85 2.29 -13.88
CA ASN A 21 18.03 1.62 -14.87
C ASN A 21 16.71 1.06 -14.34
N TYR A 22 16.47 1.09 -13.02
CA TYR A 22 15.25 0.58 -12.40
C TYR A 22 13.96 1.15 -13.02
N MET A 23 13.91 2.47 -13.24
CA MET A 23 12.73 3.11 -13.84
C MET A 23 12.48 2.63 -15.27
N ILE A 24 13.52 2.33 -16.04
CA ILE A 24 13.36 1.82 -17.41
C ILE A 24 12.69 0.45 -17.37
N MET A 25 13.14 -0.43 -16.46
CA MET A 25 12.55 -1.75 -16.28
C MET A 25 11.07 -1.66 -15.89
N GLN A 26 10.73 -0.86 -14.87
CA GLN A 26 9.33 -0.67 -14.46
C GLN A 26 8.47 -0.01 -15.54
N SER A 27 9.04 0.91 -16.34
CA SER A 27 8.35 1.51 -17.48
C SER A 27 8.01 0.47 -18.54
N TYR A 28 8.96 -0.44 -18.81
CA TYR A 28 8.78 -1.53 -19.75
C TYR A 28 7.74 -2.55 -19.28
N ASP A 29 7.69 -2.86 -17.97
CA ASP A 29 6.64 -3.70 -17.40
C ASP A 29 5.25 -3.14 -17.69
N PHE A 30 5.05 -1.82 -17.48
CA PHE A 30 3.74 -1.21 -17.75
C PHE A 30 3.42 -1.25 -19.25
N TYR A 31 4.38 -0.95 -20.12
CA TYR A 31 4.21 -1.07 -21.56
C TYR A 31 3.85 -2.50 -22.00
N ALA A 32 4.54 -3.52 -21.48
CA ALA A 32 4.28 -4.92 -21.80
C ALA A 32 2.89 -5.36 -21.34
N LEU A 33 2.47 -4.97 -20.13
CA LEU A 33 1.12 -5.25 -19.60
C LEU A 33 0.04 -4.50 -20.38
N TYR A 34 0.31 -3.29 -20.84
CA TYR A 34 -0.60 -2.55 -21.71
C TYR A 34 -0.83 -3.30 -23.02
N GLN A 35 0.24 -3.74 -23.69
CA GLN A 35 0.12 -4.47 -24.95
C GLN A 35 -0.56 -5.83 -24.78
N LYS A 36 -0.20 -6.56 -23.71
CA LYS A 36 -0.67 -7.95 -23.52
C LYS A 36 -2.08 -8.04 -22.98
N TYR A 37 -2.47 -7.12 -22.09
CA TYR A 37 -3.71 -7.22 -21.33
C TYR A 37 -4.57 -5.95 -21.39
N GLY A 38 -4.14 -4.90 -22.10
CA GLY A 38 -4.85 -3.62 -22.10
C GLY A 38 -4.77 -2.88 -20.75
N CYS A 39 -3.80 -3.22 -19.89
CA CYS A 39 -3.60 -2.54 -18.61
C CYS A 39 -3.29 -1.06 -18.86
N ASN A 40 -4.25 -0.17 -18.61
CA ASN A 40 -4.16 1.26 -18.93
C ASN A 40 -3.96 2.14 -17.69
N MET A 41 -3.84 1.56 -16.49
CA MET A 41 -3.60 2.28 -15.24
C MET A 41 -2.64 1.52 -14.34
N GLN A 42 -1.66 2.22 -13.76
CA GLN A 42 -0.77 1.71 -12.73
C GLN A 42 -1.02 2.45 -11.42
N PHE A 43 -1.08 1.73 -10.31
CA PHE A 43 -1.15 2.32 -8.98
C PHE A 43 -0.02 1.82 -8.07
N GLY A 44 0.41 2.67 -7.13
CA GLY A 44 1.51 2.38 -6.22
C GLY A 44 1.60 3.39 -5.09
N GLY A 45 2.59 3.24 -4.20
CA GLY A 45 2.87 4.25 -3.18
C GLY A 45 3.37 5.56 -3.78
N ASP A 46 3.30 6.65 -3.01
CA ASP A 46 3.77 7.98 -3.43
C ASP A 46 5.25 7.98 -3.88
N ASP A 47 6.07 7.08 -3.31
CA ASP A 47 7.48 6.89 -3.65
C ASP A 47 7.71 6.30 -5.06
N GLN A 48 6.67 5.75 -5.69
CA GLN A 48 6.73 5.15 -7.02
C GLN A 48 6.30 6.11 -8.14
N TRP A 49 5.88 7.33 -7.81
CA TRP A 49 5.27 8.27 -8.76
C TRP A 49 6.08 8.46 -10.05
N SER A 50 7.37 8.81 -9.93
CA SER A 50 8.22 9.04 -11.10
C SER A 50 8.43 7.77 -11.94
N ASN A 51 8.46 6.59 -11.31
CA ASN A 51 8.61 5.34 -12.05
C ASN A 51 7.37 5.02 -12.88
N MET A 52 6.19 5.22 -12.31
CA MET A 52 4.92 4.99 -13.01
C MET A 52 4.71 5.98 -14.17
N LEU A 53 5.10 7.24 -13.99
CA LEU A 53 5.11 8.23 -15.08
C LEU A 53 6.08 7.85 -16.22
N GLY A 54 7.17 7.16 -15.91
CA GLY A 54 8.06 6.59 -16.93
C GLY A 54 7.33 5.61 -17.85
N GLY A 55 6.46 4.76 -17.28
CA GLY A 55 5.65 3.81 -18.02
C GLY A 55 4.57 4.48 -18.88
N THR A 56 3.86 5.49 -18.35
CA THR A 56 2.87 6.23 -19.12
C THR A 56 3.50 6.98 -20.30
N GLU A 57 4.67 7.58 -20.09
CA GLU A 57 5.46 8.23 -21.13
C GLU A 57 5.91 7.24 -22.21
N LEU A 58 6.38 6.06 -21.82
CA LEU A 58 6.82 5.02 -22.76
C LEU A 58 5.67 4.54 -23.65
N ILE A 59 4.50 4.28 -23.06
CA ILE A 59 3.28 3.90 -23.79
C ILE A 59 2.89 5.00 -24.79
N ARG A 60 2.89 6.26 -24.35
CA ARG A 60 2.60 7.40 -25.24
C ARG A 60 3.56 7.47 -26.41
N ARG A 61 4.86 7.33 -26.16
CA ARG A 61 5.90 7.41 -27.21
C ARG A 61 5.85 6.25 -28.20
N LYS A 62 5.60 5.03 -27.72
CA LYS A 62 5.66 3.82 -28.55
C LYS A 62 4.36 3.53 -29.28
N LEU A 63 3.22 3.84 -28.65
CA LEU A 63 1.89 3.45 -29.17
C LEU A 63 0.99 4.65 -29.51
N GLY A 64 1.37 5.88 -29.12
CA GLY A 64 0.49 7.04 -29.27
C GLY A 64 -0.77 6.98 -28.38
N LYS A 65 -0.76 6.14 -27.34
CA LYS A 65 -1.93 5.89 -26.47
C LYS A 65 -1.77 6.53 -25.10
N ASN A 66 -2.90 6.73 -24.42
CA ASN A 66 -2.96 7.24 -23.06
C ASN A 66 -2.95 6.09 -22.05
N ALA A 67 -2.22 6.30 -20.96
CA ALA A 67 -2.20 5.45 -19.77
C ALA A 67 -2.09 6.34 -18.52
N TYR A 68 -2.56 5.83 -17.39
CA TYR A 68 -2.75 6.60 -16.16
C TYR A 68 -1.88 6.06 -15.03
N ALA A 69 -1.53 6.94 -14.10
CA ALA A 69 -0.85 6.59 -12.86
C ALA A 69 -1.62 7.19 -11.68
N MET A 70 -1.76 6.44 -10.59
CA MET A 70 -2.38 6.89 -9.35
C MET A 70 -1.52 6.50 -8.16
N THR A 71 -1.32 7.41 -7.20
CA THR A 71 -0.67 7.05 -5.94
C THR A 71 -1.68 6.76 -4.85
N ILE A 72 -1.28 5.87 -3.93
CA ILE A 72 -2.03 5.54 -2.73
C ILE A 72 -1.31 6.19 -1.55
N ASN A 73 -2.05 6.99 -0.80
CA ASN A 73 -1.54 7.67 0.38
C ASN A 73 -0.93 6.70 1.39
N LEU A 74 0.18 7.11 2.00
CA LEU A 74 0.77 6.37 3.10
C LEU A 74 -0.18 6.26 4.30
N LEU A 75 -0.24 5.07 4.89
CA LEU A 75 -0.95 4.86 6.16
C LEU A 75 -0.12 5.42 7.32
N LEU A 76 -0.48 6.64 7.73
CA LEU A 76 0.12 7.34 8.88
C LEU A 76 -0.82 7.31 10.10
N ASN A 77 -0.26 7.32 11.30
CA ASN A 77 -1.03 7.58 12.52
C ASN A 77 -1.32 9.09 12.69
N SER A 78 -2.05 9.44 13.73
CA SER A 78 -2.40 10.82 14.09
C SER A 78 -1.18 11.72 14.38
N GLU A 79 -0.04 11.13 14.76
CA GLU A 79 1.25 11.82 14.93
C GLU A 79 2.06 11.95 13.62
N GLY A 80 1.56 11.47 12.48
CA GLY A 80 2.26 11.49 11.19
C GLY A 80 3.31 10.40 11.00
N LYS A 81 3.44 9.45 11.93
CA LYS A 81 4.35 8.30 11.83
C LYS A 81 3.74 7.19 10.97
N LYS A 82 4.58 6.51 10.19
CA LYS A 82 4.17 5.34 9.37
C LYS A 82 3.67 4.20 10.26
N MET A 83 2.44 3.75 10.01
CA MET A 83 1.90 2.54 10.63
C MET A 83 2.54 1.28 10.02
N GLY A 84 2.51 0.18 10.76
CA GLY A 84 3.21 -1.07 10.44
C GLY A 84 4.66 -1.14 10.91
N LYS A 85 5.11 -0.17 11.72
CA LYS A 85 6.39 -0.22 12.45
C LYS A 85 6.16 -0.20 13.96
N THR A 86 6.89 -1.04 14.65
CA THR A 86 6.99 -1.15 16.12
C THR A 86 8.42 -0.82 16.55
N GLN A 87 8.66 -0.69 17.86
CA GLN A 87 10.02 -0.56 18.40
C GLN A 87 10.92 -1.75 18.04
N SER A 88 10.34 -2.95 17.87
CA SER A 88 11.04 -4.17 17.46
C SER A 88 11.15 -4.36 15.94
N GLY A 89 10.65 -3.41 15.13
CA GLY A 89 10.75 -3.45 13.67
C GLY A 89 9.41 -3.51 12.94
N ALA A 90 9.40 -4.07 11.73
CA ALA A 90 8.20 -4.11 10.88
C ALA A 90 7.18 -5.15 11.35
N VAL A 91 5.89 -4.85 11.18
CA VAL A 91 4.79 -5.81 11.34
C VAL A 91 4.65 -6.60 10.04
N TRP A 92 5.12 -7.84 10.05
CA TRP A 92 5.17 -8.68 8.85
C TRP A 92 3.85 -9.42 8.61
N LEU A 93 3.56 -9.69 7.34
CA LEU A 93 2.44 -10.57 6.95
C LEU A 93 2.80 -12.07 7.06
N SER A 94 4.07 -12.41 7.26
CA SER A 94 4.51 -13.80 7.47
C SER A 94 4.38 -14.15 8.95
N ALA A 95 3.69 -15.25 9.25
CA ALA A 95 3.52 -15.77 10.61
C ALA A 95 4.84 -16.18 11.28
N GLU A 96 5.88 -16.46 10.49
CA GLU A 96 7.22 -16.80 10.99
C GLU A 96 7.99 -15.56 11.47
N LYS A 97 7.68 -14.38 10.91
CA LYS A 97 8.34 -13.11 11.26
C LYS A 97 7.54 -12.27 12.24
N THR A 98 6.22 -12.40 12.23
CA THR A 98 5.33 -11.77 13.20
C THR A 98 4.26 -12.78 13.54
N SER A 99 4.22 -13.20 14.80
CA SER A 99 3.25 -14.21 15.22
C SER A 99 1.82 -13.68 15.02
N PRO A 100 0.83 -14.57 14.79
CA PRO A 100 -0.57 -14.13 14.70
C PRO A 100 -1.04 -13.35 15.94
N TYR A 101 -0.46 -13.67 17.11
CA TYR A 101 -0.73 -12.95 18.35
C TYR A 101 -0.14 -11.54 18.31
N ASP A 102 1.12 -11.36 17.92
CA ASP A 102 1.76 -10.03 17.86
C ASP A 102 1.10 -9.15 16.79
N PHE A 103 0.72 -9.73 15.65
CA PHE A 103 -0.04 -9.05 14.62
C PHE A 103 -1.38 -8.55 15.16
N TYR A 104 -2.12 -9.42 15.86
CA TYR A 104 -3.38 -9.05 16.52
C TYR A 104 -3.16 -7.94 17.56
N GLN A 105 -2.16 -8.05 18.42
CA GLN A 105 -1.87 -7.08 19.47
C GLN A 105 -1.49 -5.71 18.89
N TYR A 106 -0.73 -5.68 17.80
CA TYR A 106 -0.41 -4.44 17.09
C TYR A 106 -1.67 -3.67 16.69
N TRP A 107 -2.59 -4.33 15.97
CA TRP A 107 -3.81 -3.69 15.49
C TRP A 107 -4.83 -3.40 16.60
N ARG A 108 -4.79 -4.16 17.70
CA ARG A 108 -5.63 -3.91 18.88
C ARG A 108 -5.23 -2.60 19.56
N ASN A 109 -3.94 -2.31 19.55
CA ASN A 109 -3.34 -1.17 20.24
C ASN A 109 -3.26 0.10 19.38
N VAL A 110 -3.83 0.10 18.17
CA VAL A 110 -3.98 1.32 17.36
C VAL A 110 -4.80 2.36 18.12
N ASP A 111 -4.41 3.62 18.04
CA ASP A 111 -5.12 4.73 18.67
C ASP A 111 -6.54 4.87 18.15
N ASP A 112 -7.47 5.21 19.05
CA ASP A 112 -8.90 5.32 18.74
C ASP A 112 -9.17 6.30 17.59
N GLY A 113 -8.39 7.39 17.49
CA GLY A 113 -8.47 8.36 16.40
C GLY A 113 -8.07 7.81 15.03
N ASP A 114 -7.26 6.76 15.00
CA ASP A 114 -6.72 6.17 13.77
C ASP A 114 -7.50 4.94 13.29
N VAL A 115 -8.35 4.34 14.14
CA VAL A 115 -9.12 3.12 13.82
C VAL A 115 -9.99 3.31 12.57
N ILE A 116 -10.72 4.42 12.48
CA ILE A 116 -11.57 4.72 11.32
C ILE A 116 -10.75 4.82 10.03
N LYS A 117 -9.57 5.45 10.09
CA LYS A 117 -8.68 5.57 8.94
C LYS A 117 -8.18 4.19 8.52
N CYS A 118 -7.79 3.36 9.47
CA CYS A 118 -7.38 1.97 9.21
C CYS A 118 -8.52 1.17 8.59
N LEU A 119 -9.75 1.29 9.10
CA LEU A 119 -10.92 0.60 8.54
C LEU A 119 -11.17 1.01 7.08
N LYS A 120 -11.09 2.30 6.76
CA LYS A 120 -11.23 2.81 5.38
C LYS A 120 -10.18 2.26 4.41
N MET A 121 -8.94 2.08 4.89
CA MET A 121 -7.81 1.72 4.03
C MET A 121 -7.53 0.22 3.95
N LEU A 122 -7.92 -0.56 4.97
CA LEU A 122 -7.50 -1.95 5.13
C LEU A 122 -8.66 -2.96 5.16
N THR A 123 -9.90 -2.51 5.01
CA THR A 123 -11.08 -3.38 5.01
C THR A 123 -11.95 -3.12 3.79
N PHE A 124 -12.87 -4.06 3.52
CA PHE A 124 -13.84 -3.95 2.43
C PHE A 124 -15.18 -3.37 2.88
N LEU A 125 -15.23 -2.72 4.06
CA LEU A 125 -16.46 -2.09 4.54
C LEU A 125 -16.86 -0.93 3.63
N SER A 126 -18.15 -0.80 3.38
CA SER A 126 -18.70 0.32 2.63
C SER A 126 -18.60 1.62 3.44
N LEU A 127 -18.65 2.76 2.76
CA LEU A 127 -18.67 4.07 3.43
C LEU A 127 -19.89 4.22 4.35
N GLU A 128 -21.03 3.64 3.97
CA GLU A 128 -22.26 3.63 4.77
C GLU A 128 -22.07 2.82 6.06
N GLU A 129 -21.48 1.62 5.97
CA GLU A 129 -21.14 0.80 7.14
C GLU A 129 -20.20 1.56 8.08
N LEU A 130 -19.20 2.25 7.53
CA LEU A 130 -18.27 3.06 8.31
C LEU A 130 -18.93 4.26 8.97
N MET A 131 -19.86 4.94 8.30
CA MET A 131 -20.65 6.03 8.88
C MET A 131 -21.53 5.54 10.03
N SER A 132 -22.15 4.37 9.88
CA SER A 132 -22.93 3.74 10.95
C SER A 132 -22.06 3.39 12.17
N LEU A 133 -20.81 2.97 11.95
CA LEU A 133 -19.86 2.69 13.02
C LEU A 133 -19.38 3.97 13.72
N GLN A 134 -19.35 5.11 13.03
CA GLN A 134 -18.96 6.40 13.60
C GLN A 134 -20.06 7.05 14.45
N SER A 135 -21.34 6.78 14.17
CA SER A 135 -22.46 7.42 14.87
C SER A 135 -22.75 6.86 16.27
N LEU A 136 -22.34 5.63 16.57
CA LEU A 136 -22.59 4.94 17.85
C LEU A 136 -21.76 5.49 19.02
N ARG A 137 -22.21 6.57 19.70
CA ARG A 137 -21.46 7.33 20.74
C ARG A 137 -20.95 6.58 21.99
N ALA A 138 -21.54 5.47 22.43
CA ALA A 138 -21.24 4.90 23.76
C ALA A 138 -20.24 3.73 23.80
N VAL A 139 -19.90 3.10 22.66
CA VAL A 139 -19.03 1.88 22.58
C VAL A 139 -18.02 2.01 21.41
N LYS A 140 -17.67 3.25 21.03
CA LYS A 140 -17.00 3.59 19.77
C LYS A 140 -15.74 2.79 19.49
N SER A 141 -14.77 2.81 20.40
CA SER A 141 -13.45 2.25 20.14
C SER A 141 -13.44 0.73 20.13
N THR A 142 -14.09 0.09 21.10
CA THR A 142 -14.03 -1.37 21.27
C THR A 142 -14.67 -2.10 20.08
N LYS A 143 -15.85 -1.64 19.61
CA LYS A 143 -16.53 -2.27 18.49
C LYS A 143 -15.78 -2.06 17.17
N GLN A 144 -15.31 -0.83 16.91
CA GLN A 144 -14.54 -0.51 15.70
C GLN A 144 -13.21 -1.28 15.66
N LYS A 145 -12.47 -1.34 16.78
CA LYS A 145 -11.25 -2.15 16.91
C LYS A 145 -11.53 -3.63 16.67
N LYS A 146 -12.61 -4.17 17.22
CA LYS A 146 -13.00 -5.57 16.99
C LYS A 146 -13.24 -5.85 15.51
N PHE A 147 -13.95 -4.97 14.79
CA PHE A 147 -14.13 -5.11 13.35
C PHE A 147 -12.82 -5.05 12.57
N LEU A 148 -11.96 -4.08 12.88
CA LEU A 148 -10.64 -3.95 12.25
C LEU A 148 -9.82 -5.23 12.45
N LEU A 149 -9.79 -5.74 13.68
CA LEU A 149 -9.10 -6.98 14.04
C LEU A 149 -9.65 -8.19 13.29
N MET A 150 -10.97 -8.35 13.24
CA MET A 150 -11.60 -9.47 12.54
C MET A 150 -11.30 -9.45 11.03
N SER A 151 -11.39 -8.27 10.41
CA SER A 151 -11.09 -8.08 8.98
C SER A 151 -9.62 -8.35 8.65
N LEU A 152 -8.70 -7.86 9.49
CA LEU A 152 -7.28 -8.07 9.26
C LEU A 152 -6.85 -9.52 9.55
N GLN A 153 -7.42 -10.13 10.59
CA GLN A 153 -7.14 -11.53 10.92
C GLN A 153 -7.65 -12.47 9.82
N SER A 154 -8.84 -12.22 9.26
CA SER A 154 -9.38 -13.01 8.15
C SER A 154 -8.50 -12.87 6.89
N LEU A 155 -8.02 -11.67 6.57
CA LEU A 155 -7.05 -11.46 5.48
C LEU A 155 -5.71 -12.18 5.72
N PHE A 156 -5.18 -12.09 6.94
CA PHE A 156 -3.93 -12.73 7.32
C PHE A 156 -4.03 -14.27 7.25
N THR A 157 -5.16 -14.83 7.68
CA THR A 157 -5.38 -16.28 7.72
C THR A 157 -5.90 -16.87 6.42
N ALA A 158 -6.68 -16.14 5.61
CA ALA A 158 -7.13 -16.59 4.29
C ALA A 158 -5.93 -16.91 3.38
N LYS A 159 -4.82 -16.18 3.54
CA LYS A 159 -3.53 -16.49 2.90
C LYS A 159 -3.01 -17.91 3.20
N ARG A 160 -3.32 -18.50 4.37
CA ARG A 160 -2.92 -19.88 4.73
C ARG A 160 -3.70 -20.96 3.96
N ARG A 161 -4.92 -20.68 3.49
CA ARG A 161 -5.69 -21.64 2.68
C ARG A 161 -5.18 -21.68 1.24
N LEU A 162 -4.80 -20.54 0.67
CA LEU A 162 -4.27 -20.47 -0.71
C LEU A 162 -2.88 -21.09 -0.86
N THR A 163 -2.03 -21.07 0.17
CA THR A 163 -0.70 -21.71 0.13
C THR A 163 -0.71 -23.21 0.39
N ARG A 164 -1.81 -23.79 0.90
CA ARG A 164 -1.98 -25.25 1.07
C ARG A 164 -2.68 -25.93 -0.12
N LEU A 165 -3.11 -25.16 -1.12
CA LEU A 165 -3.77 -25.64 -2.33
C LEU A 165 -2.82 -25.69 -3.55
N ARG A 166 -1.51 -25.78 -3.32
CA ARG A 166 -0.51 -26.08 -4.34
C ARG A 166 0.26 -27.33 -3.96
#